data_AF-A0A120HSH7-F1
#
_entry.id   AF-A0A120HSH7-F1
#
_cell.length_a   1.000
_cell.length_b   1.000
_cell.length_c   1.000
_cell.angle_alpha   90.00
_cell.angle_beta   90.00
_cell.angle_gamma   90.00
#
_symmetry.space_group_name_H-M   'P 1'
#
loop_
_entity.id
_entity.type
_entity.pdbx_description
1 polymer ?
#
loop_
_entity_poly.entity_id
_entity_poly.type
_entity_poly.pdbx_seq_one_letter_code
_entity_poly.pdbx_strand_id
1 'polypeptide(L)'
;MEKQKKGERFVRSAGLVATAALLLLTGCTTKENLPTDNELSAKIAEKQEQKRKEKITNTKEELDRYFASLASHTEQLHAERAALLKAFAALSEQKLTEQQTRAKVHSAISAYEAKLKDLQEMQVPAYQEIQDFHQEMYSAMSRYVPVMKKAEKGLRTKNASLLKEAEKEMHALDVKAKQVIEKTAKLHVKIRTN
;
A
#
# COMPACT_ATOMS: atom_id res chain seq x y z
N MET A 1 17.39 -43.77 42.06
CA MET A 1 18.62 -42.95 42.07
C MET A 1 18.84 -42.60 40.61
N GLU A 2 18.74 -41.37 40.14
CA GLU A 2 19.38 -40.13 40.58
C GLU A 2 18.41 -38.95 40.72
N LYS A 3 18.91 -37.91 41.38
CA LYS A 3 18.27 -36.71 41.89
C LYS A 3 18.70 -35.49 41.07
N GLN A 4 17.78 -34.50 40.96
CA GLN A 4 18.05 -33.05 41.11
C GLN A 4 18.95 -32.36 40.05
N LYS A 5 18.93 -31.05 39.80
CA LYS A 5 18.18 -29.87 40.27
C LYS A 5 18.45 -28.73 39.27
N LYS A 6 17.55 -27.76 39.27
CA LYS A 6 17.63 -26.41 38.69
C LYS A 6 18.99 -25.71 38.91
N GLY A 7 19.38 -24.89 37.94
CA GLY A 7 20.48 -23.92 38.04
C GLY A 7 20.17 -22.66 37.24
N GLU A 8 19.81 -21.62 37.97
CA GLU A 8 19.60 -20.24 37.56
C GLU A 8 20.96 -19.50 37.56
N ARG A 9 21.08 -18.43 36.75
CA ARG A 9 21.87 -17.17 36.94
C ARG A 9 22.91 -16.81 35.87
N PHE A 10 22.65 -15.62 35.32
CA PHE A 10 23.60 -14.65 34.77
C PHE A 10 24.87 -14.48 35.62
N VAL A 11 26.03 -14.42 34.97
CA VAL A 11 27.17 -13.56 35.38
C VAL A 11 27.87 -13.04 34.12
N ARG A 12 27.99 -11.71 34.03
CA ARG A 12 28.86 -10.96 33.10
C ARG A 12 30.33 -11.23 33.42
N SER A 13 31.19 -11.42 32.42
CA SER A 13 32.58 -10.95 32.49
C SER A 13 33.24 -10.91 31.11
N ALA A 14 34.03 -9.85 30.94
CA ALA A 14 34.86 -9.52 29.79
C ALA A 14 35.99 -10.53 29.57
N GLY A 15 36.53 -10.58 28.34
CA GLY A 15 37.78 -11.29 28.06
C GLY A 15 38.22 -11.15 26.61
N LEU A 16 39.31 -10.42 26.40
CA LEU A 16 40.11 -10.32 25.18
C LEU A 16 40.39 -11.68 24.52
N VAL A 17 40.41 -11.70 23.18
CA VAL A 17 41.37 -12.53 22.44
C VAL A 17 42.06 -11.66 21.40
N ALA A 18 43.27 -11.25 21.73
CA ALA A 18 44.29 -10.86 20.79
C ALA A 18 44.96 -12.13 20.25
N THR A 19 45.15 -12.23 18.94
CA THR A 19 46.27 -12.99 18.39
C THR A 19 46.86 -12.25 17.21
N ALA A 20 48.09 -11.80 17.44
CA ALA A 20 49.00 -11.25 16.46
C ALA A 20 49.42 -12.33 15.46
N ALA A 21 49.62 -11.92 14.20
CA ALA A 21 50.51 -12.61 13.28
C ALA A 21 51.39 -11.55 12.61
N LEU A 22 52.61 -11.40 13.13
CA LEU A 22 53.66 -10.60 12.51
C LEU A 22 54.70 -11.54 11.90
N LEU A 23 54.93 -11.32 10.59
CA LEU A 23 56.15 -11.47 9.78
C LEU A 23 56.80 -12.84 9.57
N LEU A 24 57.13 -13.12 8.30
CA LEU A 24 58.52 -13.35 7.88
C LEU A 24 58.71 -12.91 6.41
N LEU A 25 59.83 -12.22 6.19
CA LEU A 25 60.28 -11.52 4.98
C LEU A 25 60.87 -12.49 3.93
N THR A 26 60.66 -12.23 2.64
CA THR A 26 61.68 -11.83 1.63
C THR A 26 61.26 -12.16 0.18
N GLY A 27 61.23 -11.13 -0.66
CA GLY A 27 61.68 -11.18 -2.07
C GLY A 27 60.86 -11.97 -3.11
N CYS A 28 59.83 -11.34 -3.69
CA CYS A 28 59.56 -11.41 -5.13
C CYS A 28 58.84 -10.13 -5.57
N THR A 29 59.54 -9.36 -6.39
CA THR A 29 59.08 -8.10 -6.96
C THR A 29 57.98 -8.34 -7.99
N THR A 30 56.75 -8.01 -7.63
CA THR A 30 55.73 -7.59 -8.59
C THR A 30 54.97 -6.41 -8.00
N LYS A 31 54.78 -5.38 -8.82
CA LYS A 31 54.04 -4.16 -8.52
C LYS A 31 52.62 -4.47 -8.04
N GLU A 32 52.35 -4.39 -6.75
CA GLU A 32 51.00 -4.14 -6.25
C GLU A 32 51.12 -3.17 -5.07
N ASN A 33 50.79 -1.90 -5.32
CA ASN A 33 50.56 -0.94 -4.23
C ASN A 33 49.39 -1.48 -3.40
N LEU A 34 49.70 -2.16 -2.30
CA LEU A 34 48.70 -2.54 -1.32
C LEU A 34 48.09 -1.24 -0.77
N PRO A 35 46.77 -1.08 -0.86
CA PRO A 35 46.13 0.16 -0.43
C PRO A 35 46.38 0.39 1.06
N THR A 36 46.71 1.62 1.43
CA THR A 36 46.91 2.00 2.84
C THR A 36 45.61 1.78 3.64
N ASP A 37 45.70 1.62 4.96
CA ASP A 37 44.50 1.47 5.82
C ASP A 37 43.50 2.63 5.64
N ASN A 38 44.01 3.82 5.32
CA ASN A 38 43.19 4.99 4.97
C ASN A 38 42.47 4.83 3.63
N GLU A 39 43.12 4.28 2.60
CA GLU A 39 42.50 3.96 1.30
C GLU A 39 41.45 2.84 1.42
N LEU A 40 41.72 1.83 2.26
CA LEU A 40 40.75 0.76 2.55
C LEU A 40 39.53 1.30 3.28
N SER A 41 39.73 2.16 4.29
CA SER A 41 38.63 2.79 5.03
C SER A 41 37.77 3.70 4.14
N ALA A 42 38.40 4.47 3.26
CA ALA A 42 37.71 5.31 2.28
C ALA A 42 36.88 4.47 1.30
N LYS A 43 37.42 3.36 0.76
CA LYS A 43 36.69 2.43 -0.12
C LYS A 43 35.53 1.74 0.59
N ILE A 44 35.68 1.40 1.87
CA ILE A 44 34.59 0.83 2.68
C ILE A 44 33.48 1.86 2.86
N ALA A 45 33.82 3.10 3.21
CA ALA A 45 32.86 4.18 3.38
C ALA A 45 32.13 4.50 2.07
N GLU A 46 32.86 4.56 0.94
CA GLU A 46 32.30 4.76 -0.39
C GLU A 46 31.32 3.63 -0.78
N LYS A 47 31.69 2.37 -0.53
CA LYS A 47 30.81 1.22 -0.80
C LYS A 47 29.58 1.19 0.11
N GLN A 48 29.70 1.60 1.36
CA GLN A 48 28.56 1.74 2.27
C GLN A 48 27.61 2.85 1.81
N GLU A 49 28.16 3.99 1.39
CA GLU A 49 27.39 5.11 0.86
C GLU A 49 26.70 4.76 -0.45
N GLN A 50 27.38 4.03 -1.35
CA GLN A 50 26.77 3.51 -2.57
C GLN A 50 25.59 2.58 -2.27
N LYS A 51 25.77 1.61 -1.36
CA LYS A 51 24.67 0.72 -0.92
C LYS A 51 23.50 1.49 -0.31
N ARG A 52 23.79 2.57 0.45
CA ARG A 52 22.76 3.44 1.02
C ARG A 52 21.97 4.15 -0.07
N LYS A 53 22.66 4.71 -1.07
CA LYS A 53 22.02 5.37 -2.23
C LYS A 53 21.16 4.40 -3.03
N GLU A 54 21.68 3.23 -3.36
CA GLU A 54 20.93 2.17 -4.07
C GLU A 54 19.67 1.76 -3.31
N LYS A 55 19.76 1.56 -1.99
CA LYS A 55 18.62 1.23 -1.15
C LYS A 55 17.54 2.33 -1.18
N ILE A 56 17.95 3.60 -1.09
CA ILE A 56 17.02 4.74 -1.15
C ILE A 56 16.31 4.80 -2.51
N THR A 57 17.06 4.66 -3.60
CA THR A 57 16.50 4.66 -4.96
C THR A 57 15.48 3.53 -5.13
N ASN A 58 15.83 2.30 -4.73
CA ASN A 58 14.93 1.15 -4.84
C ASN A 58 13.65 1.33 -4.02
N THR A 59 13.76 1.84 -2.80
CA THR A 59 12.59 2.16 -1.95
C THR A 59 11.70 3.21 -2.60
N LYS A 60 12.29 4.26 -3.18
CA LYS A 60 11.52 5.31 -3.86
C LYS A 60 10.75 4.76 -5.06
N GLU A 61 11.39 3.95 -5.89
CA GLU A 61 10.75 3.30 -7.04
C GLU A 61 9.64 2.32 -6.62
N GLU A 62 9.78 1.62 -5.50
CA GLU A 62 8.72 0.77 -4.93
C GLU A 62 7.51 1.61 -4.50
N LEU A 63 7.74 2.71 -3.77
CA LEU A 63 6.68 3.59 -3.30
C LEU A 63 5.97 4.31 -4.45
N ASP A 64 6.72 4.81 -5.44
CA ASP A 64 6.16 5.45 -6.63
C ASP A 64 5.26 4.48 -7.42
N ARG A 65 5.70 3.22 -7.59
CA ARG A 65 4.87 2.16 -8.23
C ARG A 65 3.61 1.84 -7.44
N TYR A 66 3.72 1.78 -6.11
CA TYR A 66 2.57 1.57 -5.23
C TYR A 66 1.55 2.70 -5.37
N PHE A 67 1.97 3.96 -5.27
CA PHE A 67 1.05 5.10 -5.37
C PHE A 67 0.42 5.24 -6.76
N ALA A 68 1.16 4.94 -7.83
CA ALA A 68 0.61 4.89 -9.18
C ALA A 68 -0.47 3.80 -9.32
N SER A 69 -0.20 2.60 -8.79
CA SER A 69 -1.16 1.50 -8.79
C SER A 69 -2.41 1.85 -7.98
N LEU A 70 -2.23 2.42 -6.79
CA LEU A 70 -3.34 2.85 -5.94
C LEU A 70 -4.21 3.90 -6.64
N ALA A 71 -3.60 4.91 -7.27
CA ALA A 71 -4.32 5.93 -8.02
C ALA A 71 -5.18 5.29 -9.12
N SER A 72 -4.58 4.40 -9.94
CA SER A 72 -5.31 3.68 -10.99
C SER A 72 -6.51 2.88 -10.46
N HIS A 73 -6.36 2.16 -9.35
CA HIS A 73 -7.47 1.39 -8.77
C HIS A 73 -8.58 2.30 -8.23
N THR A 74 -8.23 3.41 -7.59
CA THR A 74 -9.21 4.39 -7.10
C THR A 74 -9.97 5.07 -8.23
N GLU A 75 -9.31 5.40 -9.34
CA GLU A 75 -9.96 5.93 -10.55
C GLU A 75 -10.96 4.94 -11.14
N GLN A 76 -10.59 3.65 -11.23
CA GLN A 76 -11.49 2.61 -11.71
C GLN A 76 -12.73 2.45 -10.82
N LEU A 77 -12.55 2.42 -9.49
CA LEU A 77 -13.67 2.39 -8.55
C LEU A 77 -14.61 3.60 -8.72
N HIS A 78 -14.05 4.79 -8.94
CA HIS A 78 -14.84 5.99 -9.23
C HIS A 78 -15.61 5.90 -10.55
N ALA A 79 -15.00 5.33 -11.58
CA ALA A 79 -15.64 5.12 -12.88
C ALA A 79 -16.84 4.17 -12.75
N GLU A 80 -16.69 3.04 -12.05
CA GLU A 80 -17.78 2.08 -11.84
C GLU A 80 -18.92 2.67 -11.01
N ARG A 81 -18.61 3.45 -9.97
CA ARG A 81 -19.61 4.21 -9.21
C ARG A 81 -20.33 5.23 -10.12
N ALA A 82 -19.62 5.94 -10.98
CA ALA A 82 -20.22 6.89 -11.91
C ALA A 82 -21.12 6.20 -12.94
N ALA A 83 -20.78 4.99 -13.39
CA ALA A 83 -21.61 4.19 -14.28
C ALA A 83 -22.96 3.83 -13.62
N LEU A 84 -22.96 3.49 -12.33
CA LEU A 84 -24.18 3.25 -11.54
C LEU A 84 -25.06 4.51 -11.47
N LEU A 85 -24.48 5.67 -11.14
CA LEU A 85 -25.23 6.94 -11.10
C LEU A 85 -25.81 7.31 -12.47
N LYS A 86 -25.05 7.08 -13.54
CA LYS A 86 -25.51 7.30 -14.91
C LYS A 86 -26.68 6.39 -15.29
N ALA A 87 -26.69 5.14 -14.84
CA ALA A 87 -27.82 4.24 -15.05
C ALA A 87 -29.10 4.76 -14.38
N PHE A 88 -28.99 5.26 -13.14
CA PHE A 88 -30.13 5.88 -12.45
C PHE A 88 -30.63 7.15 -13.13
N ALA A 89 -29.72 8.04 -13.54
CA ALA A 89 -30.09 9.26 -14.28
C ALA A 89 -30.83 8.91 -15.58
N ALA A 90 -30.33 7.94 -16.34
CA ALA A 90 -30.94 7.52 -17.59
C ALA A 90 -32.34 6.90 -17.39
N LEU A 91 -32.62 6.24 -16.26
CA LEU A 91 -33.97 5.82 -15.91
C LEU A 91 -34.90 7.01 -15.63
N SER A 92 -34.42 7.99 -14.85
CA SER A 92 -35.19 9.20 -14.53
C SER A 92 -35.53 10.01 -15.78
N GLU A 93 -34.62 10.02 -16.76
CA GLU A 93 -34.80 10.68 -18.06
C GLU A 93 -35.57 9.82 -19.08
N GLN A 94 -36.07 8.65 -18.69
CA GLN A 94 -36.78 7.69 -19.56
C GLN A 94 -35.97 7.19 -20.76
N LYS A 95 -34.63 7.33 -20.72
CA LYS A 95 -33.69 6.84 -21.74
C LYS A 95 -33.42 5.34 -21.62
N LEU A 96 -33.70 4.76 -20.46
CA LEU A 96 -33.62 3.32 -20.21
C LEU A 96 -34.91 2.84 -19.59
N THR A 97 -35.27 1.59 -19.89
CA THR A 97 -36.34 0.90 -19.17
C THR A 97 -35.90 0.52 -17.76
N GLU A 98 -36.85 0.20 -16.88
CA GLU A 98 -36.55 -0.34 -15.54
C GLU A 98 -35.66 -1.60 -15.64
N GLN A 99 -35.93 -2.49 -16.59
CA GLN A 99 -35.15 -3.73 -16.78
C GLN A 99 -33.72 -3.44 -17.25
N GLN A 100 -33.53 -2.54 -18.21
CA GLN A 100 -32.20 -2.13 -18.65
C GLN A 100 -31.41 -1.46 -17.54
N THR A 101 -32.06 -0.62 -16.73
CA THR A 101 -31.44 0.04 -15.60
C THR A 101 -30.99 -0.96 -14.55
N ARG A 102 -31.85 -1.95 -14.22
CA ARG A 102 -31.50 -3.04 -13.29
C ARG A 102 -30.26 -3.79 -13.77
N ALA A 103 -30.20 -4.16 -15.04
CA ALA A 103 -29.04 -4.86 -15.60
C ALA A 103 -27.75 -4.02 -15.51
N LYS A 104 -27.81 -2.72 -15.86
CA LYS A 104 -26.66 -1.82 -15.78
C LYS A 104 -26.21 -1.57 -14.34
N VAL A 105 -27.15 -1.37 -13.41
CA VAL A 105 -26.84 -1.20 -11.99
C VAL A 105 -26.19 -2.47 -11.43
N HIS A 106 -26.74 -3.64 -11.73
CA HIS A 106 -26.16 -4.91 -11.30
C HIS A 106 -24.73 -5.11 -11.84
N SER A 107 -24.53 -4.85 -13.13
CA SER A 107 -23.21 -4.91 -13.76
C SER A 107 -22.21 -3.95 -13.10
N ALA A 108 -22.62 -2.72 -12.82
CA ALA A 108 -21.76 -1.72 -12.17
C ALA A 108 -21.39 -2.13 -10.73
N ILE A 109 -22.32 -2.76 -9.99
CA ILE A 109 -22.04 -3.29 -8.65
C ILE A 109 -21.00 -4.41 -8.73
N SER A 110 -21.20 -5.38 -9.61
CA SER A 110 -20.26 -6.50 -9.77
C SER A 110 -18.87 -6.03 -10.21
N ALA A 111 -18.80 -5.06 -11.14
CA ALA A 111 -17.54 -4.47 -11.57
C ALA A 111 -16.86 -3.71 -10.42
N TYR A 112 -17.62 -2.92 -9.65
CA TYR A 112 -17.10 -2.22 -8.47
C TYR A 112 -16.55 -3.19 -7.42
N GLU A 113 -17.27 -4.28 -7.12
CA GLU A 113 -16.81 -5.32 -6.18
C GLU A 113 -15.53 -6.02 -6.67
N ALA A 114 -15.41 -6.28 -7.98
CA ALA A 114 -14.18 -6.81 -8.55
C ALA A 114 -13.00 -5.84 -8.37
N LYS A 115 -13.20 -4.54 -8.66
CA LYS A 115 -12.17 -3.52 -8.46
C LYS A 115 -11.81 -3.29 -7.00
N LEU A 116 -12.77 -3.48 -6.10
CA LEU A 116 -12.53 -3.40 -4.68
C LEU A 116 -11.67 -4.58 -4.20
N LYS A 117 -11.88 -5.76 -4.78
CA LYS A 117 -11.04 -6.94 -4.54
C LYS A 117 -9.62 -6.73 -5.09
N ASP A 118 -9.48 -6.21 -6.30
CA ASP A 118 -8.18 -5.85 -6.88
C ASP A 118 -7.42 -4.88 -5.94
N LEU A 119 -8.12 -3.87 -5.40
CA LEU A 119 -7.57 -2.94 -4.42
C LEU A 119 -7.10 -3.66 -3.15
N GLN A 120 -7.89 -4.60 -2.62
CA GLN A 120 -7.57 -5.36 -1.41
C GLN A 120 -6.35 -6.27 -1.57
N GLU A 121 -6.18 -6.86 -2.74
CA GLU A 121 -5.12 -7.82 -3.06
C GLU A 121 -3.83 -7.15 -3.56
N MET A 122 -3.82 -5.82 -3.68
CA MET A 122 -2.66 -5.06 -4.11
C MET A 122 -1.46 -5.29 -3.19
N GLN A 123 -0.27 -5.38 -3.79
CA GLN A 123 0.97 -5.47 -3.03
C GLN A 123 1.23 -4.14 -2.29
N VAL A 124 1.17 -4.19 -0.97
CA VAL A 124 1.40 -3.04 -0.10
C VAL A 124 2.83 -3.07 0.45
N PRO A 125 3.63 -2.01 0.25
CA PRO A 125 4.95 -1.89 0.86
C PRO A 125 4.92 -2.09 2.38
N ALA A 126 5.97 -2.69 2.94
CA ALA A 126 6.06 -3.05 4.37
C ALA A 126 6.37 -1.87 5.31
N TYR A 127 5.73 -0.72 5.05
CA TYR A 127 5.82 0.48 5.88
C TYR A 127 4.48 0.68 6.59
N GLN A 128 4.50 0.80 7.93
CA GLN A 128 3.28 0.88 8.73
C GLN A 128 2.35 2.03 8.28
N GLU A 129 2.91 3.23 8.04
CA GLU A 129 2.14 4.40 7.57
C GLU A 129 1.46 4.12 6.22
N ILE A 130 2.08 3.32 5.34
CA ILE A 130 1.50 2.92 4.05
C ILE A 130 0.41 1.85 4.22
N GLN A 131 0.62 0.88 5.11
CA GLN A 131 -0.34 -0.20 5.39
C GLN A 131 -1.61 0.33 6.05
N ASP A 132 -1.46 1.16 7.08
CA ASP A 132 -2.59 1.80 7.78
C ASP A 132 -3.42 2.63 6.80
N PHE A 133 -2.72 3.37 5.95
CA PHE A 133 -3.33 4.20 4.93
C PHE A 133 -4.04 3.37 3.84
N HIS A 134 -3.43 2.29 3.36
CA HIS A 134 -4.06 1.36 2.42
C HIS A 134 -5.38 0.80 2.99
N GLN A 135 -5.35 0.40 4.26
CA GLN A 135 -6.52 -0.10 4.97
C GLN A 135 -7.60 0.98 5.13
N GLU A 136 -7.24 2.23 5.40
CA GLU A 136 -8.18 3.37 5.44
C GLU A 136 -8.87 3.55 4.09
N MET A 137 -8.10 3.52 2.99
CA MET A 137 -8.64 3.63 1.62
C MET A 137 -9.61 2.50 1.30
N TYR A 138 -9.19 1.25 1.51
CA TYR A 138 -10.05 0.08 1.29
C TYR A 138 -11.33 0.14 2.14
N SER A 139 -11.21 0.51 3.42
CA SER A 139 -12.37 0.66 4.31
C SER A 139 -13.33 1.75 3.84
N ALA A 140 -12.82 2.88 3.32
CA ALA A 140 -13.66 3.94 2.79
C ALA A 140 -14.40 3.49 1.52
N MET A 141 -13.71 2.83 0.59
CA MET A 141 -14.26 2.40 -0.69
C MET A 141 -15.23 1.21 -0.56
N SER A 142 -15.01 0.31 0.40
CA SER A 142 -15.89 -0.84 0.65
C SER A 142 -17.29 -0.44 1.14
N ARG A 143 -17.42 0.72 1.81
CA ARG A 143 -18.72 1.23 2.29
C ARG A 143 -19.71 1.56 1.18
N TYR A 144 -19.26 1.73 -0.05
CA TYR A 144 -20.14 1.96 -1.20
C TYR A 144 -20.97 0.73 -1.54
N VAL A 145 -20.41 -0.47 -1.42
CA VAL A 145 -21.07 -1.73 -1.81
C VAL A 145 -22.46 -1.91 -1.16
N PRO A 146 -22.61 -1.82 0.18
CA PRO A 146 -23.93 -1.96 0.79
C PRO A 146 -24.92 -0.87 0.35
N VAL A 147 -24.46 0.36 0.12
CA VAL A 147 -25.31 1.47 -0.36
C VAL A 147 -25.76 1.24 -1.81
N MET A 148 -24.85 0.78 -2.68
CA MET A 148 -25.19 0.42 -4.06
C MET A 148 -26.20 -0.73 -4.11
N LYS A 149 -26.01 -1.76 -3.28
CA LYS A 149 -26.98 -2.88 -3.15
C LYS A 149 -28.32 -2.41 -2.57
N LYS A 150 -28.32 -1.44 -1.65
CA LYS A 150 -29.55 -0.80 -1.15
C LYS A 150 -30.29 -0.07 -2.27
N ALA A 151 -29.57 0.65 -3.13
CA ALA A 151 -30.15 1.32 -4.30
C ALA A 151 -30.72 0.30 -5.32
N GLU A 152 -29.98 -0.77 -5.61
CA GLU A 152 -30.45 -1.86 -6.49
C GLU A 152 -31.72 -2.54 -5.94
N LYS A 153 -31.76 -2.81 -4.64
CA LYS A 153 -32.96 -3.31 -3.96
C LYS A 153 -34.14 -2.34 -4.08
N GLY A 154 -33.91 -1.04 -3.86
CA GLY A 154 -34.93 0.00 -4.01
C GLY A 154 -35.51 0.05 -5.41
N LEU A 155 -34.67 -0.09 -6.44
CA LEU A 155 -35.08 -0.20 -7.84
C LEU A 155 -35.90 -1.47 -8.11
N ARG A 156 -35.50 -2.59 -7.49
CA ARG A 156 -36.18 -3.88 -7.63
C ARG A 156 -37.59 -3.86 -7.02
N THR A 157 -37.73 -3.26 -5.83
CA THR A 157 -38.98 -3.21 -5.07
C THR A 157 -39.80 -1.94 -5.32
N LYS A 158 -39.38 -1.07 -6.24
CA LYS A 158 -40.02 0.22 -6.54
C LYS A 158 -40.19 1.09 -5.29
N ASN A 159 -39.24 1.02 -4.37
CA ASN A 159 -39.27 1.75 -3.11
C ASN A 159 -38.47 3.06 -3.23
N ALA A 160 -39.19 4.16 -3.41
CA ALA A 160 -38.61 5.49 -3.53
C ALA A 160 -37.87 5.95 -2.26
N SER A 161 -38.30 5.54 -1.06
CA SER A 161 -37.62 5.87 0.19
C SER A 161 -36.24 5.24 0.24
N LEU A 162 -36.13 3.95 -0.11
CA LEU A 162 -34.84 3.24 -0.15
C LEU A 162 -33.88 3.87 -1.16
N LEU A 163 -34.38 4.29 -2.32
CA LEU A 163 -33.57 4.98 -3.33
C LEU A 163 -33.05 6.32 -2.82
N LYS A 164 -33.92 7.14 -2.20
CA LYS A 164 -33.56 8.45 -1.65
C LYS A 164 -32.58 8.35 -0.47
N GLU A 165 -32.73 7.33 0.38
CA GLU A 165 -31.78 7.04 1.45
C GLU A 165 -30.43 6.61 0.89
N ALA A 166 -30.42 5.70 -0.08
CA ALA A 166 -29.18 5.25 -0.71
C ALA A 166 -28.45 6.41 -1.40
N GLU A 167 -29.17 7.33 -2.06
CA GLU A 167 -28.61 8.54 -2.64
C GLU A 167 -27.94 9.43 -1.59
N LYS A 168 -28.60 9.68 -0.45
CA LYS A 168 -28.02 10.46 0.66
C LYS A 168 -26.78 9.81 1.24
N GLU A 169 -26.83 8.51 1.48
CA GLU A 169 -25.68 7.73 1.98
C GLU A 169 -24.52 7.76 0.98
N MET A 170 -24.81 7.63 -0.32
CA MET A 170 -23.81 7.72 -1.39
C MET A 170 -23.10 9.07 -1.38
N HIS A 171 -23.86 10.16 -1.26
CA HIS A 171 -23.29 11.51 -1.20
C HIS A 171 -22.41 11.72 0.05
N ALA A 172 -22.83 11.19 1.20
CA ALA A 172 -22.02 11.26 2.42
C ALA A 172 -20.71 10.44 2.29
N LEU A 173 -20.74 9.32 1.58
CA LEU A 173 -19.54 8.54 1.27
C LEU A 173 -18.63 9.27 0.28
N ASP A 174 -19.16 10.01 -0.69
CA ASP A 174 -18.37 10.79 -1.64
C ASP A 174 -17.50 11.83 -0.94
N VAL A 175 -18.06 12.52 0.06
CA VAL A 175 -17.31 13.49 0.87
C VAL A 175 -16.17 12.81 1.62
N LYS A 176 -16.43 11.65 2.24
CA LYS A 176 -15.41 10.89 2.98
C LYS A 176 -14.32 10.34 2.06
N ALA A 177 -14.69 9.80 0.90
CA ALA A 177 -13.73 9.26 -0.07
C ALA A 177 -12.80 10.36 -0.58
N LYS A 178 -13.32 11.55 -0.91
CA LYS A 178 -12.49 12.71 -1.29
C LYS A 178 -11.46 13.05 -0.22
N GLN A 179 -11.85 13.08 1.05
CA GLN A 179 -10.93 13.36 2.15
C GLN A 179 -9.80 12.32 2.24
N VAL A 180 -10.10 11.04 2.06
CA VAL A 180 -9.08 9.97 2.09
C VAL A 180 -8.14 10.08 0.88
N ILE A 181 -8.66 10.40 -0.31
CA ILE A 181 -7.86 10.63 -1.53
C ILE A 181 -6.95 11.85 -1.36
N GLU A 182 -7.43 12.95 -0.79
CA GLU A 182 -6.60 14.12 -0.50
C GLU A 182 -5.48 13.81 0.50
N LYS A 183 -5.76 13.01 1.54
CA LYS A 183 -4.71 12.51 2.44
C LYS A 183 -3.67 11.69 1.68
N THR A 184 -4.10 10.87 0.71
CA THR A 184 -3.23 10.06 -0.15
C THR A 184 -2.23 10.91 -0.91
N ALA A 185 -2.74 11.95 -1.58
CA ALA A 185 -1.91 12.87 -2.35
C ALA A 185 -0.88 13.58 -1.46
N LYS A 186 -1.28 14.00 -0.26
CA LYS A 186 -0.38 14.62 0.73
C LYS A 186 0.70 13.65 1.23
N LEU A 187 0.33 12.41 1.53
CA LEU A 187 1.28 11.38 1.98
C LEU A 187 2.32 11.08 0.90
N HIS A 188 1.89 10.91 -0.35
CA HIS A 188 2.79 10.69 -1.48
C HIS A 188 3.76 11.86 -1.67
N VAL A 189 3.28 13.11 -1.60
CA VAL A 189 4.15 14.30 -1.65
C VAL A 189 5.17 14.29 -0.50
N LYS A 190 4.71 14.07 0.75
CA LYS A 190 5.57 14.00 1.94
C LYS A 190 6.68 12.96 1.81
N ILE A 191 6.37 11.79 1.26
CA ILE A 191 7.34 10.71 1.02
C ILE A 191 8.34 11.09 -0.07
N ARG A 192 7.91 11.82 -1.09
CA ARG A 192 8.77 12.21 -2.20
C ARG A 192 9.71 13.37 -1.86
N THR A 193 9.32 14.22 -0.92
CA THR A 193 10.07 15.42 -0.50
C THR A 193 11.03 15.19 0.67
N ASN A 194 10.88 14.09 1.42
CA ASN A 194 11.74 13.72 2.55
C ASN A 194 12.65 12.54 2.19
#